data_AF-A0A5A7VNC8-F1
#
_entry.id   AF-A0A5A7VNC8-F1
#
_cell.length_a   1.000
_cell.length_b   1.000
_cell.length_c   1.000
_cell.angle_alpha   90.00
_cell.angle_beta   90.00
_cell.angle_gamma   90.00
#
_symmetry.space_group_name_H-M   'P 1'
#
loop_
_entity.id
_entity.type
_entity.pdbx_description
1 polymer ?
#
loop_
_entity_poly.entity_id
_entity_poly.type
_entity_poly.pdbx_seq_one_letter_code
_entity_poly.pdbx_strand_id
1 'polypeptide(L)'
;MSTDRSIPKEIAHKARTNFGVNISYQKAWRAKEYMVKLLHGDTVESYALIPIFFDKLVESNLGTCTALEMDDMGNFKFCFMTFGASIEG
;
A
#
# COMPACT_ATOMS: atom_id res chain seq x y z
N MET A 1 -8.17 15.51 7.27
CA MET A 1 -6.99 15.98 6.52
C MET A 1 -7.14 15.49 5.10
N SER A 2 -7.27 16.39 4.12
CA SER A 2 -7.56 16.05 2.73
C SER A 2 -6.35 15.33 2.12
N THR A 3 -6.52 14.07 1.74
CA THR A 3 -5.57 13.37 0.87
C THR A 3 -5.69 14.01 -0.51
N ASP A 4 -4.94 15.09 -0.76
CA ASP A 4 -4.92 15.77 -2.05
C ASP A 4 -4.36 14.78 -3.09
N ARG A 5 -5.28 14.13 -3.81
CA ARG A 5 -4.98 13.25 -4.95
C ARG A 5 -4.55 14.12 -6.13
N SER A 6 -3.53 14.94 -5.92
CA SER A 6 -3.09 15.93 -6.88
C SER A 6 -2.54 15.22 -8.12
N ILE A 7 -3.19 15.48 -9.25
CA ILE A 7 -2.83 14.91 -10.54
C ILE A 7 -1.49 15.54 -10.94
N PRO A 8 -0.51 14.81 -11.54
CA PRO A 8 0.83 15.37 -11.81
C PRO A 8 0.85 16.71 -12.57
N LYS A 9 -0.20 17.02 -13.33
CA LYS A 9 -0.38 18.33 -13.97
C LYS A 9 -0.47 19.47 -12.94
N GLU A 10 -1.18 19.27 -11.85
CA GLU A 10 -1.28 20.25 -10.75
C GLU A 10 0.05 20.39 -10.02
N ILE A 11 0.77 19.29 -9.80
CA ILE A 11 2.12 19.34 -9.20
C ILE A 11 3.05 20.17 -10.11
N ALA A 12 3.01 19.95 -11.42
CA ALA A 12 3.79 20.74 -12.37
C ALA A 12 3.35 22.21 -12.42
N HIS A 13 2.05 22.47 -12.31
CA HIS A 13 1.51 23.83 -12.24
C HIS A 13 1.96 24.55 -10.95
N LYS A 14 1.78 23.93 -9.79
CA LYS A 14 2.22 24.43 -8.48
C LYS A 14 3.73 24.65 -8.45
N ALA A 15 4.52 23.77 -9.04
CA ALA A 15 5.97 23.93 -9.19
C ALA A 15 6.33 25.23 -9.94
N ARG A 16 5.60 25.51 -11.02
CA ARG A 16 5.80 26.72 -11.82
C ARG A 16 5.31 27.97 -11.10
N THR A 17 4.10 27.95 -10.52
CA THR A 17 3.48 29.14 -9.92
C THR A 17 4.11 29.52 -8.59
N ASN A 18 4.45 28.54 -7.75
CA ASN A 18 4.90 28.81 -6.39
C ASN A 18 6.43 28.91 -6.29
N PHE A 19 7.15 28.20 -7.17
CA PHE A 19 8.60 28.10 -7.11
C PHE A 19 9.31 28.57 -8.39
N GLY A 20 8.57 28.97 -9.43
CA GLY A 20 9.16 29.40 -10.71
C GLY A 20 9.82 28.26 -11.50
N VAL A 21 9.68 27.01 -11.05
CA VAL A 21 10.36 25.86 -11.64
C VAL A 21 9.44 25.16 -12.63
N ASN A 22 9.91 25.02 -13.88
CA ASN A 22 9.20 24.22 -14.86
C ASN A 22 9.64 22.75 -14.76
N ILE A 23 8.70 21.85 -14.47
CA ILE A 23 8.96 20.40 -14.41
C ILE A 23 8.12 19.66 -15.45
N SER A 24 8.68 18.57 -15.99
CA SER A 24 7.94 17.69 -16.89
C SER A 24 6.87 16.90 -16.14
N TYR A 25 5.85 16.44 -16.86
CA TYR A 25 4.83 15.55 -16.31
C TYR A 25 5.44 14.30 -15.66
N GLN A 26 6.45 13.68 -16.28
CA GLN A 26 7.13 12.51 -15.71
C GLN A 26 7.82 12.81 -14.37
N LYS A 27 8.45 14.00 -14.24
CA LYS A 27 9.06 14.42 -12.97
C LYS A 27 8.00 14.67 -11.91
N ALA A 28 6.88 15.30 -12.29
CA ALA A 28 5.74 15.49 -11.40
C ALA A 28 5.10 14.16 -10.94
N TRP A 29 4.98 13.19 -11.86
CA TRP A 29 4.49 11.84 -11.53
C TRP A 29 5.43 11.15 -10.54
N ARG A 30 6.74 11.15 -10.80
CA ARG A 30 7.72 10.55 -9.88
C ARG A 30 7.72 11.21 -8.51
N ALA A 31 7.59 12.55 -8.45
CA ALA A 31 7.46 13.26 -7.18
C ALA A 31 6.21 12.83 -6.41
N LYS A 32 5.09 12.63 -7.10
CA LYS A 32 3.87 12.07 -6.50
C LYS A 32 4.10 10.66 -5.96
N GLU A 33 4.64 9.75 -6.76
CA GLU A 33 4.91 8.36 -6.34
C GLU A 33 5.84 8.32 -5.12
N TYR A 34 6.86 9.17 -5.10
CA TYR A 34 7.76 9.33 -3.95
C TYR A 34 7.00 9.81 -2.70
N MET A 35 6.14 10.82 -2.82
CA MET A 35 5.33 11.31 -1.71
C MET A 35 4.34 10.25 -1.21
N VAL A 36 3.73 9.47 -2.11
CA VAL A 36 2.85 8.34 -1.75
C VAL A 36 3.63 7.33 -0.92
N LYS A 37 4.82 6.92 -1.38
CA LYS A 37 5.69 5.99 -0.64
C LYS A 37 6.14 6.57 0.71
N LEU A 38 6.41 7.87 0.78
CA LEU A 38 6.81 8.53 2.03
C LEU A 38 5.65 8.59 3.05
N LEU A 39 4.42 8.84 2.59
CA LEU A 39 3.25 9.00 3.47
C LEU A 39 2.63 7.66 3.89
N HIS A 40 2.60 6.69 2.98
CA HIS A 40 1.92 5.41 3.18
C HIS A 40 2.87 4.23 3.37
N GLY A 41 4.18 4.47 3.31
CA GLY A 41 5.18 3.41 3.31
C GLY A 41 5.31 2.74 1.94
N ASP A 42 6.22 1.77 1.89
CA ASP A 42 6.37 0.94 0.70
C ASP A 42 5.31 -0.16 0.67
N THR A 43 4.62 -0.33 -0.44
CA THR A 43 3.59 -1.35 -0.58
C THR A 43 4.17 -2.76 -0.48
N VAL A 44 5.37 -3.00 -1.00
CA VAL A 44 6.05 -4.29 -0.91
C VAL A 44 6.38 -4.61 0.55
N GLU A 45 6.93 -3.63 1.28
CA GLU A 45 7.19 -3.80 2.72
C GLU A 45 5.90 -4.03 3.51
N SER A 46 4.81 -3.35 3.14
CA SER A 46 3.50 -3.52 3.78
C SER A 46 2.95 -4.94 3.59
N TYR A 47 3.06 -5.50 2.37
CA TYR A 47 2.62 -6.87 2.08
C TYR A 47 3.52 -7.93 2.70
N ALA A 48 4.82 -7.64 2.86
CA ALA A 48 5.77 -8.54 3.54
C ALA A 48 5.42 -8.78 5.03
N LEU A 49 4.56 -7.95 5.63
CA LEU A 49 4.09 -8.11 7.01
C LEU A 49 2.88 -9.06 7.15
N ILE A 50 2.20 -9.43 6.05
CA ILE A 50 1.02 -10.30 6.09
C ILE A 50 1.29 -11.66 6.75
N PRO A 51 2.40 -12.39 6.48
CA PRO A 51 2.68 -13.65 7.15
C PRO A 51 2.69 -13.51 8.67
N ILE A 52 3.44 -12.53 9.19
CA ILE A 52 3.55 -12.29 10.64
C ILE A 52 2.19 -11.89 11.23
N PHE A 53 1.42 -11.09 10.49
CA PHE A 53 0.06 -10.73 10.91
C PHE A 53 -0.85 -11.96 11.01
N PHE A 54 -0.81 -12.87 10.02
CA PHE A 54 -1.62 -14.09 10.04
C PHE A 54 -1.20 -15.06 11.16
N ASP A 55 0.10 -15.21 11.40
CA ASP A 55 0.59 -16.02 12.51
C ASP A 55 0.02 -15.51 13.85
N LYS A 56 0.07 -14.19 14.06
CA LYS A 56 -0.49 -13.55 15.27
C LYS A 56 -2.01 -13.64 15.34
N LEU A 57 -2.69 -13.56 14.20
CA LEU A 57 -4.14 -13.65 14.12
C LEU A 57 -4.64 -15.04 14.55
N VAL A 58 -3.99 -16.10 14.05
CA VAL A 58 -4.29 -17.50 14.39
C VAL A 58 -3.95 -17.80 15.86
N GLU A 59 -2.80 -17.31 16.35
CA GLU A 59 -2.41 -17.43 17.76
C GLU A 59 -3.44 -16.80 18.70
N SER A 60 -3.99 -15.64 18.32
CA SER A 60 -4.91 -14.87 19.17
C SER A 60 -6.36 -15.37 19.09
N ASN A 61 -6.74 -16.05 18.01
CA ASN A 61 -8.13 -16.43 17.74
C ASN A 61 -8.19 -17.88 17.27
N LEU A 62 -8.32 -18.81 18.22
CA LEU A 62 -8.47 -20.23 17.92
C LEU A 62 -9.62 -20.46 16.93
N GLY A 63 -9.40 -21.31 15.92
CA GLY A 63 -10.37 -21.57 14.86
C GLY A 63 -10.29 -20.59 13.67
N THR A 64 -9.45 -19.56 13.72
CA THR A 64 -9.17 -18.70 12.56
C THR A 64 -8.44 -19.50 11.48
N CYS A 65 -8.93 -19.42 10.25
CA CYS A 65 -8.27 -19.99 9.08
C CYS A 65 -7.68 -18.88 8.22
N THR A 66 -6.44 -19.06 7.80
CA THR A 66 -5.72 -18.14 6.90
C THR A 66 -5.07 -18.92 5.77
N ALA A 67 -4.91 -18.27 4.61
CA ALA A 67 -4.15 -18.77 3.48
C ALA A 67 -3.43 -17.61 2.80
N LEU A 68 -2.17 -17.81 2.43
CA LEU A 68 -1.34 -16.81 1.76
C LEU A 68 -0.62 -17.46 0.59
N GLU A 69 -0.73 -16.83 -0.58
CA GLU A 69 -0.05 -17.23 -1.80
C GLU A 69 0.95 -16.15 -2.22
N MET A 70 2.16 -16.57 -2.57
CA MET A 70 3.20 -15.73 -3.15
C MET A 70 3.51 -16.18 -4.58
N ASP A 71 4.05 -15.29 -5.41
CA ASP A 71 4.60 -15.66 -6.71
C ASP A 71 5.98 -16.32 -6.59
N ASP A 72 6.54 -16.78 -7.72
CA ASP A 72 7.85 -17.44 -7.78
C ASP A 72 9.02 -16.54 -7.32
N MET A 73 8.78 -15.23 -7.22
CA MET A 73 9.73 -14.22 -6.77
C MET A 73 9.52 -13.85 -5.29
N GLY A 74 8.56 -14.48 -4.61
CA GLY A 74 8.23 -14.20 -3.21
C GLY A 74 7.38 -12.95 -2.98
N ASN A 75 6.77 -12.38 -4.03
CA ASN A 75 5.85 -11.26 -3.88
C ASN A 75 4.44 -11.75 -3.54
N PHE A 76 3.71 -10.93 -2.79
CA PHE A 76 2.30 -11.18 -2.50
C PHE A 76 1.47 -11.34 -3.78
N LYS A 77 0.68 -12.41 -3.84
CA LYS A 77 -0.26 -12.66 -4.94
C LYS A 77 -1.71 -12.51 -4.47
N PHE A 78 -2.12 -13.27 -3.46
CA PHE A 78 -3.41 -13.15 -2.80
C PHE A 78 -3.39 -13.82 -1.42
N CYS A 79 -4.38 -13.48 -0.59
CA CYS A 79 -4.60 -14.13 0.68
C CYS A 79 -6.09 -14.30 0.97
N PHE A 80 -6.40 -15.21 1.87
CA PHE A 80 -7.72 -15.42 2.43
C PHE A 80 -7.62 -15.50 3.97
N MET A 81 -8.63 -14.97 4.66
CA MET A 81 -8.76 -15.14 6.11
C MET A 81 -10.23 -15.22 6.52
N THR A 82 -10.52 -16.01 7.54
CA THR A 82 -11.84 -16.08 8.18
C THR A 82 -11.70 -16.45 9.65
N PHE A 83 -12.52 -15.86 10.51
CA PHE A 83 -12.59 -16.23 11.93
C PHE A 83 -13.34 -17.54 12.11
N GLY A 84 -13.00 -18.31 13.16
CA GLY A 84 -13.69 -19.56 13.49
C GLY A 84 -15.20 -19.37 13.67
N ALA A 85 -15.60 -18.30 14.37
CA ALA A 85 -17.01 -17.96 14.54
C ALA A 85 -17.76 -17.73 13.21
N SER A 86 -17.06 -17.21 12.19
CA SER A 86 -17.66 -17.03 10.85
C SER A 86 -17.81 -18.34 10.08
N ILE A 87 -17.06 -19.38 10.43
CA ILE A 87 -17.19 -20.73 9.86
C ILE A 87 -18.34 -21.48 10.55
N GLU A 88 -18.45 -21.35 11.86
CA GLU A 88 -19.39 -22.12 12.68
C GLU A 88 -20.85 -21.65 12.55
N GLY A 89 -21.08 -20.36 12.26
CA GLY A 89 -22.41 -19.78 12.04
C GLY A 89 -22.94 -18.97 13.22
#